data_AF-A0A5N6VR77-F1
#
_entry.id   AF-A0A5N6VR77-F1
#
_cell.length_a   1.000
_cell.length_b   1.000
_cell.length_c   1.000
_cell.angle_alpha   90.00
_cell.angle_beta   90.00
_cell.angle_gamma   90.00
#
_symmetry.space_group_name_H-M   'P 1'
#
loop_
_entity.id
_entity.type
_entity.pdbx_description
1 polymer ?
#
loop_
_entity_poly.entity_id
_entity_poly.type
_entity_poly.pdbx_seq_one_letter_code
_entity_poly.pdbx_strand_id
1 'polypeptide(L)'
;MSRSFSTTMRAMLDIFWKNTQAKPEYDAMITRSIETHPKLNKWAKRVEVAGDEHDSKADPDLRVSGQIFNKEGMRITSGHWYKDGRVVYSRNTFNN
;
A
#
# COMPACT_ATOMS: atom_id res chain seq x y z
N MET A 1 -13.13 -23.99 -25.06
CA MET A 1 -12.71 -22.59 -24.83
C MET A 1 -11.77 -22.58 -23.63
N SER A 2 -10.47 -22.58 -23.87
CA SER A 2 -9.44 -22.45 -22.85
C SER A 2 -9.42 -21.01 -22.33
N ARG A 3 -9.81 -20.81 -21.07
CA ARG A 3 -9.56 -19.54 -20.38
C ARG A 3 -8.08 -19.52 -20.04
N SER A 4 -7.27 -18.89 -20.90
CA SER A 4 -5.88 -18.56 -20.56
C SER A 4 -5.91 -17.60 -19.37
N PHE A 5 -5.72 -18.12 -18.17
CA PHE A 5 -5.29 -17.31 -17.03
C PHE A 5 -3.86 -16.88 -17.33
N SER A 6 -3.72 -15.71 -17.94
CA SER A 6 -2.42 -15.04 -18.00
C SER A 6 -2.09 -14.59 -16.58
N THR A 7 -1.46 -15.46 -15.80
CA THR A 7 -0.71 -15.06 -14.60
C THR A 7 0.52 -14.31 -15.09
N THR A 8 0.32 -13.06 -15.52
CA THR A 8 1.43 -12.12 -15.64
C THR A 8 2.05 -12.07 -14.26
N MET A 9 3.23 -12.66 -14.07
CA MET A 9 4.00 -12.53 -12.83
C MET A 9 4.23 -11.05 -12.62
N ARG A 10 3.40 -10.46 -11.76
CA ARG A 10 3.46 -9.05 -11.44
C ARG A 10 4.78 -8.84 -10.72
N ALA A 11 5.56 -7.85 -11.16
CA ALA A 11 6.78 -7.48 -10.45
C ALA A 11 6.41 -7.29 -8.98
N MET A 12 7.03 -8.07 -8.09
CA MET A 12 6.76 -8.00 -6.66
C MET A 12 6.79 -6.54 -6.21
N LEU A 13 5.79 -6.15 -5.42
CA LEU A 13 5.73 -4.83 -4.81
C LEU A 13 6.86 -4.76 -3.79
N ASP A 14 7.75 -3.77 -3.93
CA ASP A 14 8.86 -3.62 -3.01
C ASP A 14 8.38 -2.79 -1.81
N ILE A 15 8.31 -3.40 -0.62
CA ILE A 15 7.90 -2.71 0.62
C ILE A 15 9.15 -2.43 1.46
N PHE A 16 9.36 -1.15 1.79
CA PHE A 16 10.48 -0.68 2.61
C PHE A 16 9.98 -0.04 3.89
N TRP A 17 10.33 -0.62 5.02
CA TRP A 17 10.05 -0.05 6.34
C TRP A 17 11.18 0.89 6.75
N LYS A 18 10.87 2.18 6.91
CA LYS A 18 11.86 3.17 7.32
C LYS A 18 11.98 3.20 8.83
N ASN A 19 13.21 3.05 9.32
CA ASN A 19 13.58 3.20 10.73
C ASN A 19 12.82 2.27 11.70
N THR A 20 12.22 1.19 11.20
CA THR A 20 11.54 0.17 12.00
C THR A 20 11.64 -1.19 11.33
N GLN A 21 11.25 -2.23 12.07
CA GLN A 21 11.12 -3.59 11.56
C GLN A 21 9.83 -3.75 10.76
N ALA A 22 9.89 -4.57 9.72
CA ALA A 22 8.71 -4.94 8.96
C ALA A 22 7.69 -5.66 9.84
N LYS A 23 6.42 -5.28 9.71
CA LYS A 23 5.31 -5.94 10.39
C LYS A 23 4.53 -6.77 9.37
N PRO A 24 4.61 -8.12 9.42
CA PRO A 24 4.04 -9.00 8.39
C PRO A 24 2.54 -8.77 8.12
N GLU A 25 1.77 -8.45 9.16
CA GLU A 25 0.34 -8.16 9.04
C GLU A 25 0.07 -6.96 8.12
N TYR A 26 0.86 -5.89 8.28
CA TYR A 26 0.76 -4.70 7.45
C TYR A 26 1.34 -4.93 6.06
N ASP A 27 2.40 -5.74 5.89
CA ASP A 27 2.91 -6.09 4.57
C ASP A 27 1.85 -6.79 3.72
N ALA A 28 1.13 -7.75 4.31
CA ALA A 28 0.04 -8.44 3.64
C ALA A 28 -1.10 -7.46 3.30
N MET A 29 -1.45 -6.57 4.22
CA MET A 29 -2.49 -5.56 4.00
C MET A 29 -2.13 -4.55 2.91
N ILE A 30 -0.90 -4.04 2.93
CA ILE A 30 -0.35 -3.14 1.91
C ILE A 30 -0.41 -3.85 0.56
N THR A 31 0.18 -5.04 0.45
CA THR A 31 0.21 -5.82 -0.78
C THR A 31 -1.19 -6.03 -1.35
N ARG A 32 -2.11 -6.52 -0.52
CA ARG A 32 -3.50 -6.76 -0.92
C ARG A 32 -4.19 -5.47 -1.38
N SER A 33 -4.04 -4.37 -0.64
CA SER A 33 -4.67 -3.09 -1.00
C SER A 33 -4.20 -2.57 -2.37
N ILE A 34 -2.92 -2.77 -2.70
CA ILE A 34 -2.35 -2.39 -3.98
C ILE A 34 -2.79 -3.35 -5.10
N GLU A 35 -2.90 -4.65 -4.81
CA GLU A 35 -3.34 -5.67 -5.76
C GLU A 35 -4.80 -5.55 -6.16
N THR A 36 -5.68 -5.30 -5.21
CA THR A 36 -7.12 -5.18 -5.49
C THR A 36 -7.49 -3.84 -6.11
N HIS A 37 -6.66 -2.80 -5.93
CA HIS A 37 -6.97 -1.48 -6.44
C HIS A 37 -6.57 -1.33 -7.92
N PRO A 38 -7.49 -1.06 -8.87
CA PRO A 38 -7.21 -1.12 -10.32
C PRO A 38 -6.10 -0.17 -10.79
N LYS A 39 -6.06 1.07 -10.29
CA LYS A 39 -5.00 2.04 -10.61
C LYS A 39 -3.65 1.69 -9.98
N LEU A 40 -3.62 1.44 -8.68
CA LEU A 40 -2.38 1.11 -7.97
C LEU A 40 -1.81 -0.22 -8.46
N ASN A 41 -2.67 -1.16 -8.82
CA ASN A 41 -2.26 -2.43 -9.38
C ASN A 41 -1.35 -2.24 -10.62
N LYS A 42 -1.74 -1.33 -11.51
CA LYS A 42 -1.00 -1.08 -12.75
C LYS A 42 0.31 -0.32 -12.52
N TRP A 43 0.31 0.65 -11.61
CA TRP A 43 1.36 1.68 -11.56
C TRP A 43 2.30 1.58 -10.36
N ALA A 44 1.83 1.06 -9.22
CA ALA A 44 2.64 0.98 -8.01
C ALA A 44 3.76 -0.06 -8.17
N LYS A 45 4.96 0.32 -7.74
CA LYS A 45 6.13 -0.57 -7.73
C LYS A 45 6.78 -0.65 -6.35
N ARG A 46 6.77 0.46 -5.61
CA ARG A 46 7.41 0.56 -4.30
C ARG A 46 6.49 1.22 -3.28
N VAL A 47 6.50 0.74 -2.05
CA VAL A 47 5.89 1.38 -0.89
C VAL A 47 6.96 1.64 0.16
N GLU A 48 7.04 2.87 0.63
CA GLU A 48 7.90 3.26 1.74
C GLU A 48 7.03 3.54 2.96
N VAL A 49 7.07 2.64 3.95
CA VAL A 49 6.31 2.76 5.20
C VAL A 49 7.12 3.60 6.18
N ALA A 50 6.48 4.63 6.73
CA ALA A 50 7.05 5.59 7.65
C ALA A 50 6.88 5.10 9.09
N GLY A 51 7.90 4.38 9.58
CA GLY A 51 8.01 4.00 10.98
C GLY A 51 6.93 3.02 11.45
N ASP A 52 6.79 2.98 12.77
CA ASP A 52 5.88 2.09 13.47
C ASP A 52 4.40 2.51 13.38
N GLU A 53 3.56 1.61 13.88
CA GLU A 53 2.16 1.89 14.18
C GLU A 53 2.05 3.12 15.08
N HIS A 54 1.21 4.07 14.69
CA HIS A 54 0.98 5.31 15.42
C HIS A 54 -0.48 5.73 15.31
N ASP A 55 -0.91 6.54 16.26
CA ASP A 55 -2.15 7.29 16.25
C ASP A 55 -1.84 8.80 16.15
N SER A 56 -2.88 9.63 16.11
CA SER A 56 -2.74 11.06 16.32
C SER A 56 -3.97 11.63 16.99
N LYS A 57 -3.86 12.84 17.57
CA LYS A 57 -5.02 13.52 18.17
C LYS A 57 -6.19 13.72 17.20
N ALA A 58 -5.90 13.85 15.91
CA ALA A 58 -6.91 14.04 14.87
C ALA A 58 -7.49 12.71 14.34
N ASP A 59 -6.77 11.60 14.55
CA ASP A 59 -7.16 10.27 14.11
C ASP A 59 -6.61 9.25 15.12
N PRO A 60 -7.42 8.90 16.14
CA PRO A 60 -6.99 8.07 17.26
C PRO A 60 -6.84 6.59 16.88
N ASP A 61 -7.22 6.21 15.66
CA ASP A 61 -7.12 4.83 15.21
C ASP A 61 -5.66 4.50 14.83
N LEU A 62 -5.17 3.41 15.41
CA LEU A 62 -3.82 2.90 15.17
C LEU A 62 -3.64 2.46 13.71
N ARG A 63 -2.58 2.99 13.09
CA ARG A 63 -2.28 2.77 11.67
C ARG A 63 -0.80 2.82 11.39
N VAL A 64 -0.40 2.30 10.23
CA VAL A 64 0.87 2.63 9.59
C VAL A 64 0.63 3.53 8.40
N SER A 65 1.58 4.43 8.17
CA SER A 65 1.51 5.43 7.11
C SER A 65 2.64 5.18 6.12
N GLY A 66 2.40 5.37 4.82
CA GLY A 66 3.44 5.16 3.82
C GLY A 66 3.21 5.89 2.52
N GLN A 67 4.25 5.94 1.70
CA GLN A 67 4.25 6.57 0.39
C GLN A 67 4.34 5.50 -0.70
N ILE A 68 3.49 5.61 -1.71
CA ILE A 68 3.42 4.68 -2.84
C ILE A 68 4.05 5.35 -4.05
N PHE A 69 4.99 4.67 -4.68
CA PHE A 69 5.76 5.15 -5.83
C PHE A 69 5.52 4.30 -7.06
N ASN A 70 5.57 4.95 -8.23
CA ASN A 70 5.57 4.26 -9.51
C ASN A 70 6.98 3.73 -9.87
N LYS A 71 7.09 3.06 -11.01
CA LYS A 71 8.36 2.52 -11.52
C LYS A 71 9.41 3.60 -11.82
N GLU A 72 9.00 4.84 -12.06
CA GLU A 72 9.88 5.99 -12.33
C GLU A 72 10.37 6.65 -11.03
N GLY A 73 9.95 6.15 -9.86
CA GLY A 73 10.26 6.75 -8.56
C GLY A 73 9.39 7.96 -8.22
N MET A 74 8.36 8.26 -9.00
CA MET A 74 7.41 9.34 -8.74
C MET A 74 6.35 8.89 -7.74
N ARG A 75 6.09 9.73 -6.72
CA ARG A 75 5.05 9.48 -5.72
C ARG A 75 3.66 9.53 -6.35
N ILE A 76 2.94 8.41 -6.27
CA ILE A 76 1.55 8.27 -6.73
C ILE A 76 0.60 8.84 -5.68
N THR A 77 0.69 8.38 -4.43
CA THR A 77 -0.13 8.83 -3.29
C THR A 77 0.53 8.39 -1.99
N SER A 78 0.01 8.85 -0.85
CA SER A 78 0.26 8.20 0.44
C SER A 78 -0.92 7.29 0.82
N GLY A 79 -0.64 6.27 1.62
CA GLY A 79 -1.63 5.36 2.18
C GLY A 79 -1.52 5.32 3.71
N HIS A 80 -2.68 5.16 4.35
CA HIS A 80 -2.87 4.87 5.76
C HIS A 80 -3.53 3.51 5.85
N TRP A 81 -2.87 2.55 6.49
CA TRP A 81 -3.36 1.20 6.70
C TRP A 81 -3.65 1.03 8.18
N TYR A 82 -4.93 0.90 8.51
CA TYR A 82 -5.42 0.83 9.88
C TYR A 82 -5.50 -0.62 10.34
N LYS A 83 -5.35 -0.83 11.65
CA LYS A 83 -5.37 -2.17 12.26
C LYS A 83 -6.69 -2.92 12.06
N ASP A 84 -7.80 -2.20 11.90
CA ASP A 84 -9.13 -2.76 11.61
C ASP A 84 -9.30 -3.20 10.15
N GLY A 85 -8.28 -3.03 9.30
CA GLY A 85 -8.29 -3.37 7.89
C GLY A 85 -8.76 -2.25 6.96
N ARG A 86 -9.15 -1.08 7.51
CA ARG A 86 -9.45 0.10 6.70
C ARG A 86 -8.18 0.58 6.02
N VAL A 87 -8.31 1.04 4.77
CA VAL A 87 -7.23 1.67 4.01
C VAL A 87 -7.71 3.01 3.49
N VAL A 88 -6.95 4.06 3.74
CA VAL A 88 -7.27 5.42 3.28
C VAL A 88 -6.08 5.99 2.54
N TYR A 89 -6.29 6.45 1.32
CA TYR A 89 -5.26 7.12 0.53
C TYR A 89 -5.37 8.64 0.67
N SER A 90 -4.24 9.34 0.66
CA SER A 90 -4.22 10.81 0.75
C SER A 90 -4.85 11.50 -0.47
N ARG A 91 -4.84 10.83 -1.64
CA ARG A 91 -5.51 11.31 -2.84
C ARG A 91 -6.89 10.67 -2.94
N ASN A 92 -7.95 11.48 -2.83
CA ASN A 92 -9.34 11.00 -2.85
C ASN A 92 -9.72 10.23 -4.12
N THR A 93 -9.02 10.44 -5.24
CA THR A 93 -9.25 9.69 -6.50
C THR A 93 -8.91 8.20 -6.42
N PHE A 94 -8.36 7.75 -5.28
CA PHE A 94 -8.07 6.35 -4.94
C PHE A 94 -8.97 5.80 -3.81
N ASN A 95 -9.87 6.61 -3.24
CA ASN A 95 -10.82 6.17 -2.20
C ASN A 95 -12.25 5.95 -2.75
N ASN A 96 -12.45 6.10 -4.06
CA ASN A 96 -13.74 5.98 -4.74
C ASN A 96 -13.80 4.72 -5.61
#